data_AF-A0A351MQX6-F1
#
_entry.id   AF-A0A351MQX6-F1
#
_cell.length_a   1.000
_cell.length_b   1.000
_cell.length_c   1.000
_cell.angle_alpha   90.00
_cell.angle_beta   90.00
_cell.angle_gamma   90.00
#
_symmetry.space_group_name_H-M   'P 1'
#
loop_
_entity.id
_entity.type
_entity.pdbx_description
1 polymer ?
#
loop_
_entity_poly.entity_id
_entity_poly.type
_entity_poly.pdbx_seq_one_letter_code
_entity_poly.pdbx_strand_id
1 'polypeptide(L)'
;MLLGFFLRRASQTPYARYVVRPEVSVKGVAVGSLIRLKGVTVGQVTKVGLWVDGESGKIRPEIVLSLDISKEPSLSKMYENVEKGLRVQFVPVNPASGFLEVDLVWSPGSPRLVAIGGSDELPWQPSDSQLAVAQVVPLVQKLSATDFRPKVDAFMQDL
;
A
#
# COMPACT_ATOMS: atom_id res chain seq x y z
N MET A 1 50.60 -25.01 19.81
CA MET A 1 50.51 -23.69 19.14
C MET A 1 49.05 -23.48 18.75
N LEU A 2 48.34 -22.67 19.53
CA LEU A 2 46.91 -22.38 19.37
C LEU A 2 46.71 -21.41 18.19
N LEU A 3 45.89 -21.77 17.21
CA LEU A 3 45.34 -20.81 16.26
C LEU A 3 43.82 -20.87 16.32
N GLY A 4 43.26 -19.95 17.11
CA GLY A 4 41.82 -19.74 17.20
C GLY A 4 41.30 -19.12 15.90
N PHE A 5 40.60 -19.93 15.11
CA PHE A 5 39.77 -19.42 14.02
C PHE A 5 38.50 -18.79 14.62
N PHE A 6 38.51 -17.48 14.80
CA PHE A 6 37.28 -16.69 14.94
C PHE A 6 36.53 -16.75 13.60
N LEU A 7 35.63 -17.73 13.47
CA LEU A 7 34.60 -17.68 12.44
C LEU A 7 33.66 -16.52 12.78
N ARG A 8 33.95 -15.37 12.18
CA ARG A 8 33.07 -14.22 12.14
C ARG A 8 31.80 -14.67 11.40
N ARG A 9 30.75 -15.06 12.12
CA ARG A 9 29.40 -15.20 11.56
C ARG A 9 29.08 -13.86 10.91
N ALA A 10 28.97 -13.82 9.59
CA ALA A 10 28.21 -12.78 8.93
C ALA A 10 26.78 -12.92 9.44
N SER A 11 26.40 -12.06 10.38
CA SER A 11 25.04 -11.98 10.89
C SER A 11 24.13 -11.70 9.69
N GLN A 12 23.33 -12.69 9.30
CA GLN A 12 22.26 -12.50 8.33
C GLN A 12 21.42 -11.30 8.81
N THR A 13 21.36 -10.29 7.97
CA THR A 13 20.69 -9.02 8.23
C THR A 13 19.23 -9.29 8.62
N PRO A 14 18.71 -8.78 9.75
CA PRO A 14 17.32 -9.03 10.18
C PRO A 14 16.28 -8.32 9.29
N TYR A 15 16.71 -7.70 8.19
CA TYR A 15 15.88 -6.92 7.29
C TYR A 15 15.53 -7.73 6.04
N ALA A 16 14.23 -8.02 5.87
CA ALA A 16 13.68 -8.66 4.68
C ALA A 16 13.20 -7.59 3.69
N ARG A 17 13.49 -7.78 2.40
CA ARG A 17 13.15 -6.86 1.32
C ARG A 17 11.91 -7.35 0.58
N TYR A 18 10.97 -6.44 0.31
CA TYR A 18 9.76 -6.70 -0.46
C TYR A 18 9.47 -5.57 -1.43
N VAL A 19 8.64 -5.84 -2.45
CA VAL A 19 8.23 -4.85 -3.46
C VAL A 19 6.71 -4.70 -3.46
N VAL A 20 6.20 -3.51 -3.74
CA VAL A 20 4.78 -3.25 -3.92
C VAL A 20 4.58 -2.42 -5.19
N ARG A 21 3.65 -2.85 -6.04
CA ARG A 21 3.36 -2.22 -7.34
C ARG A 21 1.88 -1.85 -7.47
N PRO A 22 1.44 -0.75 -6.83
CA PRO A 22 0.03 -0.40 -6.84
C PRO A 22 -0.47 0.09 -8.19
N GLU A 23 -1.78 0.01 -8.42
CA GLU A 23 -2.42 0.59 -9.61
C GLU A 23 -2.77 2.07 -9.44
N VAL A 24 -2.64 2.58 -8.21
CA VAL A 24 -2.98 3.95 -7.82
C VAL A 24 -1.74 4.79 -7.60
N SER A 25 -1.91 6.11 -7.65
CA SER A 25 -0.87 7.05 -7.24
C SER A 25 -0.49 6.84 -5.77
N VAL A 26 0.82 6.86 -5.51
CA VAL A 26 1.42 6.78 -4.17
C VAL A 26 2.02 8.11 -3.74
N LYS A 27 1.53 9.22 -4.31
CA LYS A 27 1.96 10.57 -3.95
C LYS A 27 1.86 10.75 -2.44
N GLY A 28 2.99 11.09 -1.79
CA GLY A 28 3.08 11.21 -0.35
C GLY A 28 3.90 10.10 0.32
N VAL A 29 4.17 8.99 -0.38
CA VAL A 29 5.17 8.00 0.04
C VAL A 29 6.56 8.48 -0.36
N ALA A 30 7.51 8.44 0.57
CA ALA A 30 8.90 8.80 0.35
C ALA A 30 9.85 7.72 0.86
N VAL A 31 11.12 7.78 0.47
CA VAL A 31 12.17 6.99 1.13
C VAL A 31 12.21 7.41 2.60
N GLY A 32 12.21 6.43 3.50
CA GLY A 32 12.08 6.64 4.94
C GLY A 32 10.65 6.65 5.47
N SER A 33 9.61 6.63 4.62
CA SER A 33 8.23 6.44 5.08
C SER A 33 8.14 5.15 5.90
N LEU A 34 7.47 5.24 7.06
CA LEU A 34 7.39 4.13 8.00
C LEU A 34 6.47 3.04 7.47
N ILE A 35 6.84 1.79 7.77
CA ILE A 35 5.98 0.63 7.58
C ILE A 35 5.44 0.23 8.94
N ARG A 36 4.12 0.19 9.06
CA ARG A 36 3.42 -0.16 10.29
C ARG A 36 2.76 -1.52 10.18
N LEU A 37 2.64 -2.15 11.34
CA LEU A 37 1.81 -3.32 11.56
C LEU A 37 1.02 -3.05 12.83
N LYS A 38 -0.31 -2.91 12.71
CA LYS A 38 -1.19 -2.56 13.85
C LYS A 38 -0.68 -1.32 14.61
N GLY A 39 -0.19 -0.32 13.88
CA GLY A 39 0.36 0.93 14.44
C GLY A 39 1.82 0.87 14.89
N VAL A 40 2.44 -0.30 14.99
CA VAL A 40 3.85 -0.45 15.41
C VAL A 40 4.78 -0.39 14.20
N THR A 41 5.87 0.39 14.29
CA THR A 41 6.87 0.47 13.22
C THR A 41 7.69 -0.81 13.10
N VAL A 42 7.54 -1.50 11.97
CA VAL A 42 8.23 -2.75 11.64
C VAL A 42 9.21 -2.59 10.48
N GLY A 43 9.35 -1.39 9.92
CA GLY A 43 10.25 -1.18 8.79
C GLY A 43 10.15 0.21 8.18
N GLN A 44 10.74 0.35 7.00
CA GLN A 44 10.72 1.59 6.24
C GLN A 44 10.78 1.34 4.73
N VAL A 45 10.30 2.33 3.97
CA VAL A 45 10.47 2.40 2.52
C VAL A 45 11.93 2.74 2.19
N THR A 46 12.53 1.99 1.28
CA THR A 46 13.94 2.17 0.86
C THR A 46 14.10 2.67 -0.57
N LYS A 47 13.07 2.53 -1.41
CA LYS A 47 13.05 3.06 -2.77
C LYS A 47 11.61 3.38 -3.18
N VAL A 48 11.44 4.46 -3.92
CA VAL A 48 10.21 4.82 -4.64
C VAL A 48 10.60 5.08 -6.09
N GLY A 49 9.88 4.50 -7.04
CA GLY A 49 10.17 4.64 -8.45
C GLY A 49 8.97 4.28 -9.33
N LEU A 50 9.25 4.06 -10.61
CA LEU A 50 8.29 3.59 -11.59
C LEU A 50 8.77 2.26 -12.15
N TRP A 51 7.82 1.38 -12.46
CA TRP A 51 8.04 0.10 -13.09
C TRP A 51 7.11 -0.03 -14.30
N VAL A 52 7.63 -0.63 -15.37
CA VAL A 52 6.87 -0.88 -16.59
C VAL A 52 6.38 -2.32 -16.53
N ASP A 53 5.06 -2.49 -16.57
CA ASP A 53 4.41 -3.78 -16.63
C ASP A 53 4.72 -4.46 -17.96
N GLY A 54 5.49 -5.55 -17.91
CA GLY A 54 5.92 -6.28 -19.09
C GLY A 54 4.77 -6.94 -19.85
N GLU A 55 3.64 -7.20 -19.19
CA GLU A 55 2.46 -7.81 -19.79
C GLU A 55 1.52 -6.74 -20.35
N SER A 56 1.18 -5.72 -19.54
CA SER A 56 0.20 -4.71 -19.95
C SER A 56 0.79 -3.46 -20.61
N GLY A 57 2.12 -3.27 -20.56
CA GLY A 57 2.81 -2.06 -21.00
C GLY A 57 2.58 -0.83 -20.12
N LYS A 58 1.78 -0.96 -19.04
CA LYS A 58 1.42 0.16 -18.18
C LYS A 58 2.55 0.52 -17.23
N ILE A 59 2.73 1.83 -17.02
CA ILE A 59 3.63 2.34 -15.98
C ILE A 59 2.89 2.33 -14.65
N ARG A 60 3.50 1.71 -13.63
CA ARG A 60 3.00 1.63 -12.25
C ARG A 60 4.05 2.17 -11.28
N PRO A 61 3.67 2.70 -10.11
CA PRO A 61 4.63 2.93 -9.05
C PRO A 61 5.33 1.62 -8.61
N GLU A 62 6.59 1.73 -8.22
CA GLU A 62 7.34 0.66 -7.55
C GLU A 62 7.85 1.18 -6.21
N ILE A 63 7.48 0.49 -5.13
CA ILE A 63 7.92 0.81 -3.78
C ILE A 63 8.66 -0.39 -3.21
N VAL A 64 9.88 -0.17 -2.71
CA VAL A 64 10.68 -1.20 -2.06
C VAL A 64 10.61 -1.01 -0.55
N LEU A 65 10.20 -2.06 0.14
CA LEU A 65 10.02 -2.14 1.58
C LEU A 65 11.20 -2.89 2.21
N SER A 66 11.64 -2.43 3.37
CA SER A 66 12.60 -3.12 4.23
C SER A 66 11.96 -3.35 5.59
N LEU A 67 11.72 -4.61 5.95
CA LEU A 67 11.05 -5.03 7.18
C LEU A 67 12.04 -5.62 8.17
N ASP A 68 12.03 -5.11 9.40
CA ASP A 68 12.80 -5.64 10.52
C ASP A 68 12.11 -6.86 11.14
N ILE A 69 12.48 -8.05 10.69
CA ILE A 69 11.90 -9.31 11.16
C ILE A 69 12.28 -9.58 12.62
N SER A 70 13.34 -8.96 13.14
CA SER A 70 13.70 -9.09 14.55
C SER A 70 12.69 -8.42 15.49
N LYS A 71 12.05 -7.34 15.03
CA LYS A 71 11.01 -6.63 15.78
C LYS A 71 9.67 -7.36 15.74
N GLU A 72 9.41 -8.08 14.65
CA GLU A 72 8.18 -8.83 14.47
C GLU A 72 8.46 -10.16 13.77
N PRO A 73 8.76 -11.22 14.54
CA PRO A 73 9.11 -12.53 13.99
C PRO A 73 7.99 -13.17 13.16
N SER A 74 6.72 -12.80 13.34
CA SER A 74 5.62 -13.34 12.54
C SER A 74 5.75 -12.99 11.05
N LEU A 75 6.45 -11.91 10.70
CA LEU A 75 6.71 -11.49 9.32
C LEU A 75 7.72 -12.39 8.60
N SER A 76 8.43 -13.26 9.32
CA SER A 76 9.32 -14.28 8.72
C SER A 76 8.57 -15.23 7.79
N LYS A 77 7.27 -15.44 8.04
CA LYS A 77 6.37 -16.29 7.23
C LYS A 77 5.52 -15.46 6.28
N MET A 78 6.14 -14.52 5.57
CA MET A 78 5.43 -13.54 4.74
C MET A 78 4.48 -14.19 3.72
N TYR A 79 4.93 -15.25 3.05
CA TYR A 79 4.09 -15.97 2.09
C TYR A 79 2.82 -16.53 2.73
N GLU A 80 2.93 -17.21 3.88
CA GLU A 80 1.77 -17.71 4.63
C GLU A 80 0.86 -16.55 5.09
N ASN A 81 1.45 -15.43 5.51
CA ASN A 81 0.68 -14.27 5.94
C ASN A 81 -0.12 -13.67 4.77
N VAL A 82 0.48 -13.57 3.59
CA VAL A 82 -0.18 -13.12 2.36
C VAL A 82 -1.32 -14.06 1.97
N GLU A 83 -1.11 -15.38 2.06
CA GLU A 83 -2.16 -16.39 1.86
C GLU A 83 -3.31 -16.25 2.86
N LYS A 84 -3.00 -15.90 4.12
CA LYS A 84 -3.99 -15.59 5.17
C LYS A 84 -4.62 -14.20 5.03
N GLY A 85 -4.32 -13.46 3.98
CA GLY A 85 -4.95 -12.18 3.67
C GLY A 85 -4.13 -10.94 4.04
N LEU A 86 -2.84 -11.04 4.35
CA LEU A 86 -2.00 -9.85 4.55
C LEU A 86 -1.93 -9.01 3.26
N ARG A 87 -2.16 -7.71 3.39
CA ARG A 87 -2.14 -6.73 2.30
C ARG A 87 -1.39 -5.48 2.73
N VAL A 88 -0.86 -4.78 1.74
CA VAL A 88 -0.30 -3.44 1.89
C VAL A 88 -1.38 -2.38 1.65
N GLN A 89 -1.49 -1.41 2.54
CA GLN A 89 -2.27 -0.19 2.33
C GLN A 89 -1.37 1.04 2.41
N PHE A 90 -1.77 2.10 1.71
CA PHE A 90 -1.14 3.42 1.83
C PHE A 90 -2.09 4.33 2.59
N VAL A 91 -1.68 4.74 3.79
CA VAL A 91 -2.54 5.45 4.73
C VAL A 91 -1.98 6.85 5.02
N PRO A 92 -2.81 7.89 5.06
CA PRO A 92 -2.35 9.22 5.42
C PRO A 92 -1.95 9.28 6.89
N VAL A 93 -0.76 9.82 7.18
CA VAL A 93 -0.30 10.06 8.55
C VAL A 93 -1.10 11.18 9.20
N ASN A 94 -1.29 12.26 8.43
CA ASN A 94 -2.18 13.36 8.73
C ASN A 94 -2.73 13.86 7.38
N PRO A 95 -4.06 13.90 7.19
CA PRO A 95 -4.68 14.33 5.93
C PRO A 95 -4.19 15.69 5.42
N ALA A 96 -3.85 16.62 6.32
CA ALA A 96 -3.39 17.96 5.95
C ALA A 96 -1.97 17.98 5.35
N SER A 97 -1.14 16.98 5.68
CA SER A 97 0.28 16.94 5.30
C SER A 97 0.51 16.35 3.91
N GLY A 98 -0.44 15.55 3.41
CA GLY A 98 -0.27 14.77 2.18
C GLY A 98 0.75 13.63 2.27
N PHE A 99 1.38 13.39 3.42
CA PHE A 99 2.29 12.26 3.63
C PHE A 99 1.53 10.97 3.85
N LEU A 100 2.03 9.90 3.23
CA LEU A 100 1.52 8.55 3.36
C LEU A 100 2.54 7.66 4.07
N GLU A 101 2.02 6.83 4.97
CA GLU A 101 2.69 5.67 5.53
C GLU A 101 2.23 4.39 4.82
N VAL A 102 3.01 3.33 5.01
CA VAL A 102 2.66 1.99 4.54
C VAL A 102 2.13 1.22 5.73
N ASP A 103 0.92 0.67 5.62
CA ASP A 103 0.34 -0.18 6.67
C ASP A 103 0.19 -1.62 6.16
N LEU A 104 0.53 -2.56 7.04
CA LEU A 104 0.35 -3.98 6.80
C LEU A 104 -0.93 -4.41 7.53
N VAL A 105 -1.93 -4.81 6.75
CA VAL A 105 -3.27 -5.13 7.26
C VAL A 105 -3.68 -6.53 6.89
N TRP A 106 -4.40 -7.21 7.78
CA TRP A 106 -5.06 -8.47 7.45
C TRP A 106 -6.43 -8.19 6.88
N SER A 107 -6.67 -8.67 5.67
CA SER A 107 -7.95 -8.63 4.97
C SER A 107 -8.36 -10.05 4.57
N PRO A 108 -8.91 -10.84 5.50
CA PRO A 108 -9.36 -12.20 5.23
C PRO A 108 -10.43 -12.21 4.13
N GLY A 109 -10.32 -13.14 3.19
CA GLY A 109 -11.26 -13.25 2.06
C GLY A 109 -10.99 -12.30 0.88
N SER A 110 -10.00 -11.41 0.96
CA SER A 110 -9.56 -10.65 -0.21
C SER A 110 -9.03 -11.59 -1.29
N PRO A 111 -9.37 -11.36 -2.59
CA PRO A 111 -8.86 -12.17 -3.69
C PRO A 111 -7.35 -12.31 -3.62
N ARG A 112 -6.84 -13.50 -3.97
CA ARG A 112 -5.40 -13.71 -4.12
C ARG A 112 -4.96 -12.87 -5.32
N LEU A 113 -4.30 -11.75 -5.05
CA LEU A 113 -3.63 -11.00 -6.10
C LEU A 113 -2.31 -11.75 -6.38
N VAL A 114 -2.15 -12.20 -7.62
CA VAL A 114 -0.89 -12.76 -8.10
C VAL A 114 0.07 -11.59 -8.23
N ALA A 115 1.21 -11.67 -7.55
CA ALA A 115 2.31 -10.74 -7.74
C ALA A 115 2.68 -10.65 -9.23
N ILE A 116 2.63 -9.45 -9.81
CA ILE A 116 2.82 -9.26 -11.26
C ILE A 116 4.30 -9.38 -11.65
N GLY A 117 5.24 -9.20 -10.71
CA GLY A 117 6.67 -9.14 -10.99
C GLY A 117 7.60 -9.85 -10.01
N GLY A 118 7.17 -10.92 -9.34
CA GLY A 118 8.06 -11.84 -8.61
C GLY A 118 7.58 -12.32 -7.24
N SER A 119 8.33 -13.23 -6.63
CA SER A 119 8.00 -13.84 -5.32
C SER A 119 8.16 -12.89 -4.12
N ASP A 120 8.80 -11.74 -4.30
CA ASP A 120 9.01 -10.71 -3.29
C ASP A 120 7.97 -9.57 -3.36
N GLU A 121 7.02 -9.65 -4.29
CA GLU A 121 5.96 -8.65 -4.40
C GLU A 121 4.80 -8.95 -3.44
N LEU A 122 4.45 -7.94 -2.64
CA LEU A 122 3.32 -7.99 -1.72
C LEU A 122 2.07 -7.42 -2.38
N PRO A 123 0.92 -8.11 -2.23
CA PRO A 123 -0.34 -7.60 -2.72
C PRO A 123 -0.78 -6.36 -1.94
N TRP A 124 -1.30 -5.37 -2.65
CA TRP A 124 -1.80 -4.14 -2.08
C TRP A 124 -3.32 -4.08 -2.18
N GLN A 125 -3.94 -3.23 -1.36
CA GLN A 125 -5.35 -2.87 -1.50
C GLN A 125 -5.55 -1.38 -1.18
N PRO A 126 -6.62 -0.74 -1.66
CA PRO A 126 -6.97 0.61 -1.24
C PRO A 126 -7.22 0.69 0.27
N SER A 127 -6.93 1.84 0.87
CA SER A 127 -7.35 2.14 2.24
C SER A 127 -8.85 2.45 2.31
N ASP A 128 -9.44 2.39 3.51
CA ASP A 128 -10.85 2.74 3.72
C ASP A 128 -11.17 4.17 3.26
N SER A 129 -10.24 5.11 3.50
CA SER A 129 -10.37 6.49 3.04
C SER A 129 -10.33 6.63 1.52
N GLN A 130 -9.48 5.85 0.84
CA GLN A 130 -9.44 5.82 -0.63
C GLN A 130 -10.72 5.22 -1.21
N LEU A 131 -11.25 4.16 -0.59
CA LEU A 131 -12.53 3.57 -0.99
C LEU A 131 -13.69 4.55 -0.80
N ALA A 132 -13.73 5.28 0.33
CA ALA A 132 -14.74 6.29 0.58
C ALA A 132 -14.72 7.41 -0.47
N VAL A 133 -13.53 7.92 -0.82
CA VAL A 133 -13.38 8.93 -1.89
C VAL A 133 -13.86 8.40 -3.24
N ALA A 134 -13.51 7.16 -3.59
CA ALA A 134 -13.92 6.54 -4.84
C ALA A 134 -15.45 6.40 -4.97
N GLN A 135 -16.18 6.27 -3.85
CA GLN A 135 -17.65 6.20 -3.84
C GLN A 135 -18.31 7.58 -3.96
N VAL A 136 -17.71 8.64 -3.40
CA VAL A 136 -18.30 9.99 -3.36
C VAL A 136 -18.10 10.74 -4.68
N VAL A 137 -16.93 10.60 -5.32
CA VAL A 137 -16.60 11.34 -6.55
C VAL A 137 -17.65 11.20 -7.66
N PRO A 138 -18.17 9.99 -7.98
CA PRO A 138 -19.19 9.82 -9.00
C PRO A 138 -20.51 10.52 -8.66
N LEU A 139 -20.87 10.60 -7.38
CA LEU A 139 -22.11 11.26 -6.94
C LEU A 139 -22.00 12.77 -7.14
N VAL A 140 -20.86 13.37 -6.75
CA VAL A 140 -20.59 14.79 -6.96
C VAL A 140 -20.61 15.13 -8.45
N GLN A 141 -19.97 14.30 -9.29
CA GLN A 141 -19.97 14.50 -10.74
C GLN A 141 -21.39 14.46 -11.33
N LYS A 142 -22.23 13.52 -10.88
CA LYS A 142 -23.64 13.45 -11.29
C LYS A 142 -24.43 14.68 -10.87
N LEU A 143 -24.23 15.15 -9.64
CA LEU A 143 -24.89 16.36 -9.13
C LEU A 143 -24.45 17.60 -9.90
N SER A 144 -23.16 17.76 -10.18
CA SER A 144 -22.62 18.87 -10.98
C SER A 144 -23.12 18.86 -12.42
N ALA A 145 -23.38 17.68 -13.00
CA ALA A 145 -23.90 17.54 -14.35
C ALA A 145 -25.44 17.68 -14.43
N THR A 146 -26.14 17.70 -13.29
CA THR A 146 -27.60 17.84 -13.26
C THR A 146 -27.98 19.31 -13.27
N ASP A 147 -28.71 19.76 -14.31
CA ASP A 147 -29.35 21.07 -14.29
C ASP A 147 -30.66 20.99 -13.48
N PHE A 148 -30.71 21.66 -12.35
CA PHE A 148 -31.88 21.66 -11.47
C PHE A 148 -32.92 22.71 -11.84
N ARG A 149 -32.58 23.68 -12.71
CA ARG A 149 -33.48 24.77 -13.10
C ARG A 149 -34.85 24.29 -13.60
N PRO A 150 -34.94 23.29 -14.52
CA PRO A 150 -36.24 22.83 -15.01
C PRO A 150 -37.15 22.26 -13.93
N LYS A 151 -36.58 21.65 -12.87
CA LYS A 151 -37.36 21.10 -11.75
C LYS A 151 -37.84 22.19 -10.79
N VAL A 152 -37.04 23.24 -10.60
CA VAL A 152 -37.41 24.41 -9.80
C VAL A 152 -38.51 25.20 -10.50
N ASP A 153 -38.38 25.41 -11.82
CA ASP A 153 -39.37 26.13 -12.61
C ASP A 153 -40.73 25.41 -12.61
N ALA A 154 -40.73 24.08 -12.74
CA ALA A 154 -41.95 23.27 -12.65
C ALA A 154 -42.62 23.36 -11.27
N PHE A 155 -41.85 23.30 -10.18
CA PHE A 155 -42.38 23.45 -8.82
C PHE A 155 -42.99 24.83 -8.57
N MET A 156 -42.37 25.88 -9.11
CA MET A 156 -42.88 27.26 -8.96
C MET A 156 -44.12 27.56 -9.81
N GLN A 157 -44.43 26.75 -10.82
CA GLN A 157 -45.65 26.87 -11.63
C GLN A 157 -46.87 26.19 -10.97
N ASP A 158 -46.64 25.25 -10.04
CA ASP A 158 -47.68 24.53 -9.31
C ASP A 158 -48.08 25.21 -7.98
N LEU A 159 -47.50 26.39 -7.68
CA LEU A 159 -47.79 27.25 -6.52
C LEU A 159 -48.71 28.42 -6.90
#